data_AF-A0A9Q1JE26-F1
#
_entry.id   AF-A0A9Q1JE26-F1
#
_cell.length_a   1.000
_cell.length_b   1.000
_cell.length_c   1.000
_cell.angle_alpha   90.00
_cell.angle_beta   90.00
_cell.angle_gamma   90.00
#
_symmetry.space_group_name_H-M   'P 1'
#
loop_
_entity.id
_entity.type
_entity.pdbx_description
1 polymer ?
#
loop_
_entity_poly.entity_id
_entity_poly.type
_entity_poly.pdbx_seq_one_letter_code
_entity_poly.pdbx_strand_id
1 'polypeptide(L)'
;MNPNFRMTDPYNPVHIMSFSGARGNVSQVHQLVGMRGLMSDPQGQLIDVPIPSNLREGLSLTEYIISCYGARKGVIDTAVRTSDAGYLTRRLVEVVQHIVNRLWYPSRYFCKPSKRYDAGKNFYPNINWSCISRRYIYGFTVRGPTRNQDIGVGLVNRFITFRTQPISIRTPFTCRSTSWICRLCYGRSPTHGNLVELGEAVGIIAGQSIGEPGTQLTLRTFHTGGVFSGGIAEHVRAPSNGKIKFNEDLVHPTRTRYGHPAFLCYIDLYVTIESEDILHNVNIPPKSCLLVQNNQYVESEQVIAEIRAGAHPP
;
A
#
# COMPACT_ATOMS: atom_id res chain seq x y z
N MET A 1 6.35 -0.08 19.55
CA MET A 1 7.51 0.75 19.15
C MET A 1 8.25 1.11 20.42
N ASN A 2 9.58 0.95 20.49
CA ASN A 2 10.34 1.59 21.55
C ASN A 2 10.55 3.05 21.09
N PRO A 3 9.77 4.04 21.57
CA PRO A 3 9.80 5.43 21.08
C PRO A 3 11.20 6.06 21.27
N ASN A 4 12.02 5.47 22.13
CA ASN A 4 13.38 5.88 22.41
C ASN A 4 14.24 6.02 21.16
N PHE A 5 14.15 5.15 20.14
CA PHE A 5 15.07 5.27 18.99
C PHE A 5 14.87 6.54 18.15
N ARG A 6 13.65 7.09 18.10
CA ARG A 6 13.39 8.40 17.46
C ARG A 6 13.74 9.58 18.37
N MET A 7 13.69 9.37 19.69
CA MET A 7 13.75 10.45 20.68
C MET A 7 15.14 10.65 21.29
N THR A 8 15.98 9.61 21.36
CA THR A 8 17.22 9.67 22.16
C THR A 8 18.38 10.33 21.43
N ASP A 9 18.46 10.20 20.10
CA ASP A 9 19.52 10.86 19.32
C ASP A 9 19.20 10.93 17.80
N PRO A 10 18.65 12.04 17.29
CA PRO A 10 18.37 12.20 15.86
C PRO A 10 19.64 12.23 15.00
N TYR A 11 20.82 12.47 15.59
CA TYR A 11 22.10 12.51 14.89
C TYR A 11 22.78 11.14 14.77
N ASN A 12 22.21 10.09 15.38
CA ASN A 12 22.72 8.74 15.22
C ASN A 12 22.75 8.35 13.74
N PRO A 13 23.91 7.95 13.17
CA PRO A 13 24.02 7.57 11.77
C PRO A 13 23.04 6.46 11.35
N VAL A 14 22.74 5.50 12.23
CA VAL A 14 21.78 4.41 11.97
C VAL A 14 20.34 4.95 11.91
N HIS A 15 20.02 5.94 12.74
CA HIS A 15 18.76 6.65 12.69
C HIS A 15 18.63 7.43 11.38
N ILE A 16 19.66 8.23 11.03
CA ILE A 16 19.69 8.98 9.77
C ILE A 16 19.54 8.05 8.56
N MET A 17 20.26 6.92 8.52
CA MET A 17 20.24 5.98 7.40
C MET A 17 18.87 5.32 7.21
N SER A 18 18.21 4.93 8.30
CA SER A 18 16.90 4.26 8.25
C SER A 18 15.74 5.21 7.98
N PHE A 19 15.75 6.44 8.51
CA PHE A 19 14.66 7.42 8.31
C PHE A 19 14.82 8.30 7.07
N SER A 20 16.03 8.48 6.54
CA SER A 20 16.27 9.19 5.27
C SER A 20 15.77 8.42 4.04
N GLY A 21 15.43 7.14 4.20
CA GLY A 21 15.06 6.26 3.08
C GLY A 21 16.25 5.79 2.24
N ALA A 22 17.49 6.10 2.66
CA ALA A 22 18.70 5.65 1.96
C ALA A 22 18.79 4.11 1.96
N ARG A 23 18.76 3.49 3.15
CA ARG A 23 18.73 2.04 3.33
C ARG A 23 18.43 1.70 4.78
N GLY A 24 17.60 0.69 5.03
CA GLY A 24 17.27 0.28 6.38
C GLY A 24 15.77 0.36 6.63
N ASN A 25 15.25 -0.59 7.39
CA ASN A 25 13.87 -0.59 7.87
C ASN A 25 13.86 -0.59 9.40
N VAL A 26 12.80 -0.07 10.01
CA VAL A 26 12.55 -0.11 11.46
C VAL A 26 12.59 -1.56 11.97
N SER A 27 12.11 -2.53 11.19
CA SER A 27 12.21 -3.96 11.52
C SER A 27 13.67 -4.44 11.62
N GLN A 28 14.56 -3.93 10.77
CA GLN A 28 15.99 -4.27 10.81
C GLN A 28 16.67 -3.61 12.01
N VAL A 29 16.34 -2.35 12.32
CA VAL A 29 16.83 -1.66 13.53
C VAL A 29 16.38 -2.39 14.79
N HIS A 30 15.14 -2.88 14.82
CA HIS A 30 14.62 -3.67 15.93
C HIS A 30 15.41 -4.98 16.14
N GLN A 31 15.84 -5.65 15.07
CA GLN A 31 16.68 -6.84 15.20
C GLN A 31 18.10 -6.53 15.69
N LEU A 32 18.61 -5.32 15.40
CA LEU A 32 19.94 -4.89 15.82
C LEU A 32 20.02 -4.55 17.32
N VAL A 33 19.03 -3.81 17.84
CA VAL A 33 19.08 -3.21 19.19
C VAL A 33 17.95 -3.70 20.11
N GLY A 34 16.85 -4.19 19.54
CA GLY A 34 15.66 -4.63 20.29
C GLY A 34 15.74 -6.10 20.69
N MET A 35 14.77 -6.89 20.27
CA MET A 35 14.82 -8.35 20.31
C MET A 35 14.72 -8.87 18.88
N ARG A 36 15.33 -10.02 18.59
CA ARG A 36 15.18 -10.63 17.27
C ARG A 36 13.76 -11.16 17.03
N GLY A 37 13.10 -11.64 18.09
CA GLY A 37 11.67 -11.96 18.10
C GLY A 37 11.36 -13.39 17.65
N LEU A 38 10.16 -13.58 17.10
CA LEU A 38 9.65 -14.88 16.66
C LEU A 38 10.16 -15.24 15.26
N MET A 39 10.41 -16.54 15.07
CA MET A 39 10.86 -17.11 13.81
C MET A 39 9.80 -18.05 13.23
N SER A 40 9.92 -18.30 11.94
CA SER A 40 9.08 -19.28 11.23
C SER A 40 9.84 -20.57 10.97
N ASP A 41 9.13 -21.68 11.13
CA ASP A 41 9.59 -23.01 10.77
C ASP A 41 9.69 -23.19 9.24
N PRO A 42 10.39 -24.24 8.77
CA PRO A 42 10.41 -24.62 7.35
C PRO A 42 9.00 -24.80 6.75
N GLN A 43 8.00 -25.15 7.56
CA GLN A 43 6.61 -25.28 7.15
C GLN A 43 5.86 -23.93 7.13
N GLY A 44 6.46 -22.86 7.67
CA GLY A 44 5.87 -21.51 7.73
C GLY A 44 5.03 -21.25 8.99
N GLN A 45 5.01 -22.17 9.95
CA GLN A 45 4.40 -21.97 11.26
C GLN A 45 5.32 -21.14 12.15
N LEU A 46 4.75 -20.43 13.13
CA LEU A 46 5.56 -19.68 14.11
C LEU A 46 6.12 -20.64 15.15
N ILE A 47 7.40 -20.48 15.46
CA ILE A 47 8.05 -21.19 16.56
C ILE A 47 7.66 -20.47 17.84
N ASP A 48 7.10 -21.21 18.81
CA ASP A 48 6.58 -20.64 20.07
C ASP A 48 7.68 -20.00 20.94
N VAL A 49 8.93 -20.44 20.80
CA VAL A 49 10.07 -19.91 21.56
C VAL A 49 10.63 -18.66 20.86
N PRO A 50 10.51 -17.46 21.46
CA PRO A 50 11.09 -16.25 20.90
C PRO A 50 12.61 -16.20 21.13
N ILE A 51 13.31 -15.44 20.29
CA ILE A 51 14.71 -15.09 20.47
C ILE A 51 14.79 -13.72 21.17
N PRO A 52 15.05 -13.66 22.49
CA PRO A 52 15.12 -12.41 23.25
C PRO A 52 16.35 -11.58 22.89
N SER A 53 17.49 -12.24 22.63
CA SER A 53 18.76 -11.59 22.34
C SER A 53 18.72 -10.79 21.04
N ASN A 54 19.54 -9.74 20.95
CA ASN A 54 19.71 -8.93 19.74
C ASN A 54 21.05 -9.20 19.05
N LEU A 55 21.19 -8.67 17.82
CA LEU A 55 22.43 -8.84 17.05
C LEU A 55 23.62 -8.08 17.65
N ARG A 56 23.38 -7.08 18.52
CA ARG A 56 24.44 -6.35 19.22
C ARG A 56 25.01 -7.14 20.40
N GLU A 57 24.15 -7.81 21.17
CA GLU A 57 24.48 -8.66 22.32
C GLU A 57 25.01 -10.03 21.85
N GLY A 58 24.57 -10.47 20.68
CA GLY A 58 24.92 -11.77 20.10
C GLY A 58 23.84 -12.81 20.35
N LEU A 59 23.93 -13.92 19.62
CA LEU A 59 22.99 -15.03 19.74
C LEU A 59 23.68 -16.26 20.34
N SER A 60 22.95 -16.97 21.20
CA SER A 60 23.34 -18.31 21.61
C SER A 60 23.28 -19.30 20.44
N LEU A 61 23.94 -20.45 20.60
CA LEU A 61 23.97 -21.49 19.56
C LEU A 61 22.56 -21.95 19.15
N THR A 62 21.67 -22.14 20.12
CA THR A 62 20.28 -22.56 19.88
C THR A 62 19.48 -21.49 19.14
N GLU A 63 19.57 -20.24 19.57
CA GLU A 63 18.91 -19.10 18.90
C GLU A 63 19.41 -18.91 17.46
N TYR A 64 20.71 -19.08 17.25
CA TYR A 64 21.30 -19.01 15.92
C TYR A 64 20.75 -20.12 15.01
N ILE A 65 20.72 -21.37 15.48
CA ILE A 65 20.17 -22.50 14.73
C ILE A 65 18.68 -22.31 14.41
N ILE A 66 17.88 -21.85 15.37
CA ILE A 66 16.45 -21.53 15.15
C ILE A 66 16.32 -20.49 14.04
N SER A 67 17.14 -19.44 14.07
CA SER A 67 17.12 -18.41 13.03
C SER A 67 17.57 -18.92 11.65
N CYS A 68 18.41 -19.95 11.58
CA CYS A 68 18.90 -20.48 10.31
C CYS A 68 17.79 -21.16 9.50
N TYR A 69 16.80 -21.79 10.13
CA TYR A 69 15.70 -22.45 9.41
C TYR A 69 14.89 -21.47 8.57
N GLY A 70 14.43 -20.37 9.18
CA GLY A 70 13.71 -19.30 8.49
C GLY A 70 14.55 -18.66 7.38
N ALA A 71 15.84 -18.41 7.64
CA ALA A 71 16.75 -17.84 6.65
C ALA A 71 16.99 -18.76 5.45
N ARG A 72 17.23 -20.05 5.69
CA ARG A 72 17.45 -21.04 4.62
C ARG A 72 16.21 -21.18 3.75
N LYS A 73 15.02 -21.26 4.36
CA LYS A 73 13.75 -21.27 3.61
C LYS A 73 13.60 -20.02 2.76
N GLY A 74 13.86 -18.83 3.32
CA GLY A 74 13.79 -17.57 2.60
C GLY A 74 14.68 -17.52 1.36
N VAL A 75 15.92 -18.01 1.46
CA VAL A 75 16.85 -18.09 0.31
C VAL A 75 16.37 -19.09 -0.75
N ILE A 76 15.89 -20.27 -0.33
CA ILE A 76 15.35 -21.28 -1.24
C ILE A 76 14.11 -20.74 -1.97
N ASP A 77 13.16 -20.16 -1.23
CA ASP A 77 11.94 -19.57 -1.79
C ASP A 77 12.26 -18.43 -2.75
N THR A 78 13.29 -17.64 -2.43
CA THR A 78 13.77 -16.57 -3.32
C THR A 78 14.24 -17.16 -4.65
N ALA A 79 15.04 -18.23 -4.64
CA ALA A 79 15.52 -18.87 -5.86
C ALA A 79 14.39 -19.50 -6.69
N VAL A 80 13.52 -20.28 -6.05
CA VAL A 80 12.42 -20.99 -6.73
C VAL A 80 11.42 -20.00 -7.33
N ARG A 81 10.95 -19.01 -6.55
CA ARG A 81 9.95 -18.04 -7.03
C ARG A 81 10.49 -17.10 -8.09
N THR A 82 11.80 -16.82 -8.09
CA THR A 82 12.42 -16.03 -9.17
C THR A 82 12.36 -16.78 -10.50
N SER A 83 12.56 -18.10 -10.49
CA SER A 83 12.37 -18.95 -11.67
C SER A 83 10.93 -18.89 -12.18
N ASP A 84 9.93 -19.03 -11.30
CA ASP A 84 8.52 -18.98 -11.68
C ASP A 84 8.11 -17.62 -12.25
N ALA A 85 8.57 -16.52 -11.64
CA ALA A 85 8.30 -15.17 -12.12
C ALA A 85 9.00 -14.90 -13.47
N GLY A 86 10.21 -15.44 -13.67
CA GLY A 86 10.90 -15.38 -14.96
C GLY A 86 10.16 -16.15 -16.05
N TYR A 87 9.70 -17.37 -15.74
CA TYR A 87 8.89 -18.17 -16.64
C TYR A 87 7.56 -17.49 -17.01
N LEU A 88 6.88 -16.89 -16.02
CA LEU A 88 5.68 -16.08 -16.26
C LEU A 88 5.97 -14.90 -17.20
N THR A 89 7.07 -14.19 -16.98
CA THR A 89 7.48 -13.06 -17.84
C THR A 89 7.68 -13.50 -19.28
N ARG A 90 8.36 -14.63 -19.49
CA ARG A 90 8.53 -15.22 -20.82
C ARG A 90 7.18 -15.53 -21.48
N ARG A 91 6.26 -16.20 -20.76
CA ARG A 91 4.92 -16.53 -21.29
C ARG A 91 4.09 -15.28 -21.60
N LEU A 92 4.16 -14.26 -20.74
CA LEU A 92 3.49 -12.99 -20.99
C LEU A 92 3.97 -12.37 -22.29
N VAL A 93 5.30 -12.28 -22.48
CA VAL A 93 5.93 -11.74 -23.69
C VAL A 93 5.53 -12.54 -24.93
N GLU A 94 5.55 -13.88 -24.87
CA GLU A 94 5.13 -14.75 -25.98
C GLU A 94 3.68 -14.48 -26.44
N VAL A 95 2.78 -14.20 -25.49
CA VAL A 95 1.37 -13.88 -25.80
C VAL A 95 1.23 -12.47 -26.38
N VAL A 96 1.93 -11.48 -25.85
CA VAL A 96 1.72 -10.07 -26.23
C VAL A 96 2.62 -9.57 -27.36
N GLN A 97 3.59 -10.37 -27.82
CA GLN A 97 4.61 -9.94 -28.81
C GLN A 97 4.04 -9.38 -30.12
N HIS A 98 2.85 -9.82 -30.53
CA HIS A 98 2.22 -9.39 -31.76
C HIS A 98 1.51 -8.02 -31.64
N ILE A 99 1.31 -7.52 -30.40
CA ILE A 99 0.58 -6.29 -30.13
C ILE A 99 1.48 -5.07 -30.38
N VAL A 100 1.25 -4.42 -31.51
CA VAL A 100 1.98 -3.22 -31.96
C VAL A 100 1.01 -2.05 -32.18
N ASN A 101 1.48 -0.82 -32.03
CA ASN A 101 0.70 0.35 -32.43
C ASN A 101 0.78 0.56 -33.95
N ARG A 102 -0.33 0.55 -34.70
CA ARG A 102 -0.28 0.67 -36.18
C ARG A 102 -1.09 1.81 -36.79
N LEU A 103 -2.22 2.21 -36.19
CA LEU A 103 -3.16 3.12 -36.85
C LEU A 103 -3.52 4.34 -36.01
N TRP A 104 -3.64 5.47 -36.72
CA TRP A 104 -4.23 6.72 -36.25
C TRP A 104 -5.59 6.91 -36.93
N TYR A 105 -6.67 6.41 -36.34
CA TYR A 105 -8.03 6.75 -36.82
C TYR A 105 -8.95 7.20 -35.68
N PRO A 106 -9.61 8.36 -35.83
CA PRO A 106 -10.58 8.87 -34.85
C PRO A 106 -11.95 8.17 -34.89
N SER A 107 -12.20 7.32 -35.88
CA SER A 107 -13.52 6.82 -36.26
C SER A 107 -14.18 5.88 -35.24
N ARG A 108 -15.51 6.06 -35.05
CA ARG A 108 -16.36 5.22 -34.17
C ARG A 108 -16.48 3.76 -34.61
N TYR A 109 -16.13 3.45 -35.87
CA TYR A 109 -16.19 2.11 -36.45
C TYR A 109 -15.17 1.13 -35.85
N PHE A 110 -14.17 1.61 -35.12
CA PHE A 110 -13.10 0.77 -34.56
C PHE A 110 -13.03 0.77 -33.02
N CYS A 111 -13.94 1.47 -32.35
CA CYS A 111 -14.01 1.49 -30.88
C CYS A 111 -15.42 1.19 -30.40
N LYS A 112 -15.56 0.31 -29.41
CA LYS A 112 -16.82 0.12 -28.68
C LYS A 112 -17.03 1.28 -27.71
N PRO A 113 -18.27 1.73 -27.45
CA PRO A 113 -18.52 2.72 -26.41
C PRO A 113 -18.03 2.20 -25.06
N SER A 114 -17.30 3.02 -24.32
CA SER A 114 -16.79 2.66 -22.99
C SER A 114 -17.87 2.69 -21.93
N LYS A 115 -17.63 1.95 -20.84
CA LYS A 115 -18.45 2.03 -19.63
C LYS A 115 -18.42 3.47 -19.11
N ARG A 116 -19.59 4.01 -18.73
CA ARG A 116 -19.68 5.28 -18.02
C ARG A 116 -19.13 5.07 -16.61
N TYR A 117 -18.16 5.88 -16.23
CA TYR A 117 -17.66 5.91 -14.86
C TYR A 117 -18.45 6.96 -14.09
N ASP A 118 -19.37 6.53 -13.24
CA ASP A 118 -20.12 7.42 -12.36
C ASP A 118 -19.23 7.88 -11.20
N ALA A 119 -19.15 9.20 -11.01
CA ALA A 119 -18.36 9.83 -9.96
C ALA A 119 -18.90 9.59 -8.52
N GLY A 120 -19.97 8.80 -8.36
CA GLY A 120 -20.79 8.76 -7.14
C GLY A 120 -20.53 7.62 -6.14
N LYS A 121 -19.71 6.62 -6.46
CA LYS A 121 -19.37 5.55 -5.50
C LYS A 121 -17.88 5.22 -5.61
N ASN A 122 -17.12 5.65 -4.60
CA ASN A 122 -15.72 5.30 -4.36
C ASN A 122 -14.79 5.49 -5.57
N PHE A 123 -14.80 6.68 -6.17
CA PHE A 123 -13.64 7.17 -6.91
C PHE A 123 -12.60 7.55 -5.84
N TYR A 124 -11.85 6.55 -5.37
CA TYR A 124 -10.94 6.69 -4.24
C TYR A 124 -10.03 7.93 -4.38
N PRO A 125 -9.77 8.67 -3.28
CA PRO A 125 -8.78 9.75 -3.26
C PRO A 125 -7.34 9.22 -3.43
N ASN A 126 -7.14 7.90 -3.48
CA ASN A 126 -5.87 7.23 -3.79
C ASN A 126 -5.58 7.09 -5.29
N ILE A 127 -6.44 7.61 -6.17
CA ILE A 127 -5.93 8.09 -7.45
C ILE A 127 -5.25 9.41 -7.13
N ASN A 128 -4.00 9.33 -6.66
CA ASN A 128 -3.15 10.48 -6.59
C ASN A 128 -3.17 11.08 -8.00
N TRP A 129 -3.81 12.23 -8.20
CA TRP A 129 -3.99 12.83 -9.51
C TRP A 129 -2.62 13.17 -10.17
N SER A 130 -1.55 13.19 -9.36
CA SER A 130 -0.14 13.12 -9.76
C SER A 130 0.26 11.87 -10.57
N CYS A 131 -0.44 10.75 -10.46
CA CYS A 131 -0.21 9.54 -11.26
C CYS A 131 -0.96 9.56 -12.60
N ILE A 132 -2.10 10.28 -12.69
CA ILE A 132 -2.78 10.56 -13.96
C ILE A 132 -1.97 11.54 -14.79
N SER A 133 -1.31 12.52 -14.15
CA SER A 133 -0.43 13.46 -14.87
C SER A 133 0.91 12.87 -15.28
N ARG A 134 1.41 11.83 -14.59
CA ARG A 134 2.74 11.25 -14.87
C ARG A 134 2.80 9.86 -15.47
N ARG A 135 1.76 9.01 -15.46
CA ARG A 135 2.00 7.62 -15.91
C ARG A 135 0.88 6.78 -16.50
N TYR A 136 -0.39 7.18 -16.47
CA TYR A 136 -1.43 6.44 -17.18
C TYR A 136 -2.51 7.37 -17.71
N ILE A 137 -2.48 7.68 -19.01
CA ILE A 137 -3.56 8.41 -19.68
C ILE A 137 -4.29 7.44 -20.60
N TYR A 138 -5.32 6.82 -20.05
CA TYR A 138 -6.44 6.37 -20.86
C TYR A 138 -7.08 7.64 -21.46
N GLY A 139 -7.04 7.82 -22.78
CA GLY A 139 -7.54 9.03 -23.41
C GLY A 139 -9.05 9.19 -23.20
N PHE A 140 -9.49 10.17 -22.40
CA PHE A 140 -10.93 10.43 -22.25
C PHE A 140 -11.46 11.19 -23.47
N THR A 141 -12.69 10.86 -23.87
CA THR A 141 -13.47 11.65 -24.81
C THR A 141 -14.68 12.19 -24.07
N VAL A 142 -14.66 13.47 -23.72
CA VAL A 142 -15.80 14.16 -23.10
C VAL A 142 -16.82 14.49 -24.19
N ARG A 143 -18.12 14.39 -23.88
CA ARG A 143 -19.18 14.87 -24.77
C ARG A 143 -19.27 16.40 -24.62
N GLY A 144 -18.40 17.10 -25.36
CA GLY A 144 -18.23 18.56 -25.44
C GLY A 144 -17.28 18.89 -26.63
N PRO A 145 -17.02 20.16 -26.97
CA PRO A 145 -16.58 20.60 -28.32
C PRO A 145 -15.22 20.06 -28.83
N THR A 146 -14.42 19.36 -28.03
CA THR A 146 -13.12 18.79 -28.46
C THR A 146 -13.08 17.27 -28.24
N ARG A 147 -13.51 16.51 -29.24
CA ARG A 147 -13.36 15.04 -29.24
C ARG A 147 -11.92 14.65 -29.58
N ASN A 148 -11.44 13.56 -28.97
CA ASN A 148 -10.10 12.98 -29.15
C ASN A 148 -8.95 13.91 -28.71
N GLN A 149 -9.20 14.72 -27.69
CA GLN A 149 -8.17 15.53 -27.08
C GLN A 149 -7.48 14.76 -25.96
N ASP A 150 -6.17 14.93 -25.89
CA ASP A 150 -5.34 14.42 -24.82
C ASP A 150 -5.56 15.20 -23.52
N ILE A 151 -5.51 14.51 -22.39
CA ILE A 151 -5.91 15.06 -21.10
C ILE A 151 -4.68 15.45 -20.31
N GLY A 152 -4.31 16.72 -20.47
CA GLY A 152 -3.30 17.34 -19.63
C GLY A 152 -3.81 17.65 -18.23
N VAL A 153 -2.88 17.89 -17.30
CA VAL A 153 -3.13 18.25 -15.89
C VAL A 153 -4.14 19.42 -15.76
N GLY A 154 -4.12 20.37 -16.69
CA GLY A 154 -5.04 21.51 -16.68
C GLY A 154 -6.51 21.18 -17.01
N LEU A 155 -6.79 20.13 -17.80
CA LEU A 155 -8.16 19.67 -18.03
C LEU A 155 -8.66 18.86 -16.83
N VAL A 156 -7.78 18.01 -16.32
CA VAL A 156 -7.96 17.17 -15.15
C VAL A 156 -8.35 17.98 -13.90
N ASN A 157 -7.67 19.10 -13.63
CA ASN A 157 -8.00 19.98 -12.50
C ASN A 157 -9.35 20.66 -12.67
N ARG A 158 -9.72 21.04 -13.91
CA ARG A 158 -11.05 21.59 -14.22
C ARG A 158 -12.14 20.56 -13.95
N PHE A 159 -11.93 19.28 -14.28
CA PHE A 159 -12.91 18.24 -14.00
C PHE A 159 -13.15 18.03 -12.50
N ILE A 160 -12.11 18.08 -11.67
CA ILE A 160 -12.26 18.02 -10.21
C ILE A 160 -13.08 19.21 -9.70
N THR A 161 -12.71 20.42 -10.10
CA THR A 161 -13.33 21.65 -9.58
C THR A 161 -14.81 21.77 -9.95
N PHE A 162 -15.18 21.32 -11.16
CA PHE A 162 -16.55 21.47 -11.64
C PHE A 162 -17.48 20.28 -11.30
N ARG A 163 -16.99 19.23 -10.61
CA ARG A 163 -17.76 18.00 -10.27
C ARG A 163 -18.71 17.57 -11.39
N THR A 164 -18.18 17.43 -12.59
CA THR A 164 -19.00 17.19 -13.79
C THR A 164 -19.33 15.71 -14.01
N GLN A 165 -20.36 15.50 -14.84
CA GLN A 165 -20.96 14.23 -15.26
C GLN A 165 -19.96 13.10 -15.63
N PRO A 166 -20.40 11.83 -15.61
CA PRO A 166 -19.58 10.68 -16.01
C PRO A 166 -18.94 10.87 -17.40
N ILE A 167 -17.62 10.63 -17.47
CA ILE A 167 -16.84 10.79 -18.70
C ILE A 167 -16.57 9.42 -19.33
N SER A 168 -16.67 9.33 -20.66
CA SER A 168 -16.31 8.13 -21.43
C SER A 168 -14.83 8.14 -21.82
N ILE A 169 -14.13 7.01 -21.60
CA ILE A 169 -12.68 6.88 -21.84
C ILE A 169 -12.38 5.83 -22.92
N ARG A 170 -11.40 6.08 -23.79
CA ARG A 170 -10.85 5.04 -24.66
C ARG A 170 -9.87 4.18 -23.87
N THR A 171 -9.98 2.88 -24.04
CA THR A 171 -9.06 1.91 -23.44
C THR A 171 -8.61 0.89 -24.49
N PRO A 172 -7.46 0.22 -24.28
CA PRO A 172 -7.06 -0.91 -25.12
C PRO A 172 -8.17 -1.97 -25.25
N PHE A 173 -8.93 -2.22 -24.19
CA PHE A 173 -10.07 -3.15 -24.18
C PHE A 173 -11.23 -2.76 -25.11
N THR A 174 -11.38 -1.46 -25.38
CA THR A 174 -12.43 -0.96 -26.30
C THR A 174 -11.98 -0.94 -27.76
N CYS A 175 -10.71 -1.24 -28.05
CA CYS A 175 -10.20 -1.34 -29.41
C CYS A 175 -10.81 -2.58 -30.09
N ARG A 176 -11.32 -2.42 -31.32
CA ARG A 176 -11.91 -3.54 -32.07
C ARG A 176 -10.88 -4.48 -32.71
N SER A 177 -9.61 -4.05 -32.77
CA SER A 177 -8.56 -4.88 -33.34
C SER A 177 -8.15 -5.98 -32.36
N THR A 178 -7.84 -7.16 -32.91
CA THR A 178 -7.38 -8.33 -32.15
C THR A 178 -5.86 -8.41 -32.05
N SER A 179 -5.12 -7.83 -33.01
CA SER A 179 -3.67 -8.01 -33.16
C SER A 179 -2.84 -6.73 -33.05
N TRP A 180 -3.48 -5.55 -32.96
CA TRP A 180 -2.79 -4.27 -32.84
C TRP A 180 -3.64 -3.28 -32.04
N ILE A 181 -3.03 -2.26 -31.45
CA ILE A 181 -3.76 -1.23 -30.69
C ILE A 181 -3.69 0.10 -31.44
N CYS A 182 -4.76 0.88 -31.40
CA CYS A 182 -4.80 2.20 -32.00
C CYS A 182 -4.08 3.25 -31.12
N ARG A 183 -3.42 4.23 -31.74
CA ARG A 183 -2.66 5.28 -31.01
C ARG A 183 -3.53 6.05 -30.00
N LEU A 184 -4.80 6.31 -30.34
CA LEU A 184 -5.77 6.97 -29.44
C LEU A 184 -6.31 6.05 -28.32
N CYS A 185 -6.24 4.74 -28.51
CA CYS A 185 -6.72 3.74 -27.57
C CYS A 185 -5.66 3.45 -26.49
N TYR A 186 -4.39 3.52 -26.89
CA TYR A 186 -3.26 3.42 -25.98
C TYR A 186 -2.97 4.76 -25.28
N GLY A 187 -2.92 5.87 -26.03
CA GLY A 187 -2.67 7.21 -25.49
C GLY A 187 -1.19 7.57 -25.49
N ARG A 188 -0.68 7.99 -24.33
CA ARG A 188 0.71 8.48 -24.17
C ARG A 188 1.69 7.37 -23.83
N SER A 189 2.90 7.49 -24.36
CA SER A 189 4.01 6.62 -23.96
C SER A 189 4.45 6.99 -22.54
N PRO A 190 4.63 6.02 -21.62
CA PRO A 190 5.06 6.28 -20.25
C PRO A 190 6.52 6.77 -20.16
N THR A 191 7.32 6.59 -21.22
CA THR A 191 8.73 7.00 -21.26
C THR A 191 8.90 8.43 -21.74
N HIS A 192 8.23 8.81 -22.84
CA HIS A 192 8.42 10.11 -23.49
C HIS A 192 7.37 11.15 -23.12
N GLY A 193 6.24 10.75 -22.52
CA GLY A 193 5.14 11.66 -22.17
C GLY A 193 4.37 12.23 -23.37
N ASN A 194 4.77 11.89 -24.60
CA ASN A 194 4.07 12.20 -25.84
C ASN A 194 3.14 11.05 -26.25
N LEU A 195 2.26 11.28 -27.24
CA LEU A 195 1.44 10.22 -27.84
C LEU A 195 2.32 9.13 -28.47
N VAL A 196 2.06 7.87 -28.16
CA VAL A 196 2.81 6.68 -28.64
C VAL A 196 3.05 6.70 -30.13
N GLU A 197 4.25 6.33 -30.55
CA GLU A 197 4.63 6.33 -31.96
C GLU A 197 4.03 5.14 -32.72
N LEU A 198 3.84 5.31 -34.03
CA LEU A 198 3.41 4.20 -34.88
C LEU A 198 4.58 3.22 -35.03
N GLY A 199 4.32 1.94 -34.82
CA GLY A 199 5.33 0.88 -34.81
C GLY A 199 5.83 0.49 -33.42
N GLU A 200 5.48 1.24 -32.37
CA GLU A 200 5.92 0.93 -31.00
C GLU A 200 5.35 -0.42 -30.52
N ALA A 201 6.23 -1.30 -30.03
CA ALA A 201 5.90 -2.64 -29.55
C ALA A 201 5.30 -2.60 -28.13
N VAL A 202 4.13 -1.98 -28.02
CA VAL A 202 3.42 -1.75 -26.75
C VAL A 202 3.13 -3.03 -25.96
N GLY A 203 2.96 -4.16 -26.64
CA GLY A 203 2.79 -5.46 -25.99
C GLY A 203 4.02 -5.87 -25.19
N ILE A 204 5.21 -5.81 -25.81
CA ILE A 204 6.48 -6.17 -25.17
C ILE A 204 6.75 -5.28 -23.96
N ILE A 205 6.54 -3.96 -24.13
CA ILE A 205 6.70 -2.97 -23.06
C ILE A 205 5.78 -3.31 -21.87
N ALA A 206 4.52 -3.65 -22.14
CA ALA A 206 3.57 -4.05 -21.10
C ALA A 206 3.96 -5.36 -20.40
N GLY A 207 4.38 -6.38 -21.16
CA GLY A 207 4.84 -7.66 -20.62
C GLY A 207 6.03 -7.50 -19.68
N GLN A 208 7.03 -6.70 -20.07
CA GLN A 208 8.19 -6.39 -19.23
C GLN A 208 7.83 -5.56 -18.01
N SER A 209 6.94 -4.57 -18.16
CA SER A 209 6.48 -3.71 -17.06
C SER A 209 5.73 -4.48 -15.96
N ILE A 210 5.22 -5.68 -16.27
CA ILE A 210 4.64 -6.60 -15.29
C ILE A 210 5.69 -7.58 -14.78
N GLY A 211 6.48 -8.16 -15.68
CA GLY A 211 7.42 -9.23 -15.37
C GLY A 211 8.60 -8.80 -14.50
N GLU A 212 9.27 -7.69 -14.86
CA GLU A 212 10.46 -7.21 -14.14
C GLU A 212 10.14 -6.86 -12.68
N PRO A 213 9.09 -6.06 -12.37
CA PRO A 213 8.68 -5.84 -10.99
C PRO A 213 8.25 -7.12 -10.26
N GLY A 214 7.59 -8.05 -10.96
CA GLY A 214 7.21 -9.35 -10.39
C GLY A 214 8.41 -10.14 -9.88
N THR A 215 9.44 -10.28 -10.71
CA THR A 215 10.71 -10.95 -10.32
C THR A 215 11.46 -10.19 -9.22
N GLN A 216 11.39 -8.86 -9.22
CA GLN A 216 12.04 -8.04 -8.19
C GLN A 216 11.35 -8.17 -6.83
N LEU A 217 10.02 -8.28 -6.80
CA LEU A 217 9.25 -8.47 -5.57
C LEU A 217 9.55 -9.82 -4.92
N THR A 218 9.69 -10.89 -5.72
CA THR A 218 10.07 -12.21 -5.18
C THR A 218 11.47 -12.19 -4.57
N LEU A 219 12.42 -11.48 -5.20
CA LEU A 219 13.76 -11.28 -4.65
C LEU A 219 13.74 -10.48 -3.34
N ARG A 220 12.89 -9.46 -3.24
CA ARG A 220 12.92 -8.51 -2.10
C ARG A 220 12.14 -8.93 -0.86
N THR A 221 11.19 -9.87 -0.97
CA THR A 221 10.25 -10.16 0.11
C THR A 221 10.67 -11.33 1.01
N PHE A 222 11.36 -12.33 0.48
CA PHE A 222 11.64 -13.58 1.21
C PHE A 222 13.03 -13.67 1.84
N HIS A 223 13.95 -12.74 1.55
CA HIS A 223 15.31 -12.75 2.11
C HIS A 223 15.40 -12.19 3.54
N THR A 224 14.29 -11.73 4.14
CA THR A 224 14.26 -11.15 5.50
C THR A 224 14.33 -12.19 6.62
N GLY A 225 14.68 -13.43 6.31
CA GLY A 225 15.14 -14.41 7.30
C GLY A 225 14.05 -15.10 8.11
N GLY A 226 12.79 -15.05 7.67
CA GLY A 226 11.66 -15.66 8.39
C GLY A 226 11.29 -14.95 9.70
N VAL A 227 11.84 -13.75 9.93
CA VAL A 227 11.52 -12.94 11.11
C VAL A 227 10.09 -12.43 11.01
N PHE A 228 9.25 -12.86 11.94
CA PHE A 228 7.88 -12.38 12.01
C PHE A 228 7.86 -11.03 12.71
N SER A 229 8.00 -9.95 11.94
CA SER A 229 7.51 -8.64 12.34
C SER A 229 6.00 -8.61 12.12
N GLY A 230 5.26 -9.40 12.89
CA GLY A 230 3.81 -9.38 12.87
C GLY A 230 3.32 -7.94 13.00
N GLY A 231 2.26 -7.60 12.26
CA GLY A 231 1.61 -6.30 12.35
C GLY A 231 1.34 -5.99 13.81
N ILE A 232 2.16 -5.13 14.39
CA ILE A 232 1.92 -4.57 15.71
C ILE A 232 0.56 -3.92 15.58
N ALA A 233 -0.40 -4.34 16.40
CA ALA A 233 -1.71 -3.70 16.42
C ALA A 233 -1.48 -2.19 16.45
N GLU A 234 -2.05 -1.47 15.49
CA GLU A 234 -1.83 -0.03 15.41
C GLU A 234 -2.48 0.60 16.64
N HIS A 235 -1.79 1.51 17.31
CA HIS A 235 -2.31 2.13 18.52
C HIS A 235 -2.68 3.57 18.20
N VAL A 236 -3.88 3.96 18.58
CA VAL A 236 -4.28 5.38 18.61
C VAL A 236 -3.89 5.94 19.96
N ARG A 237 -3.21 7.10 19.96
CA ARG A 237 -2.75 7.80 21.18
C ARG A 237 -3.46 9.13 21.34
N ALA A 238 -3.58 9.60 22.57
CA ALA A 238 -4.13 10.91 22.89
C ALA A 238 -3.16 12.02 22.44
N PRO A 239 -3.59 13.00 21.62
CA PRO A 239 -2.76 14.13 21.18
C PRO A 239 -2.45 15.16 22.28
N SER A 240 -3.28 15.22 23.31
CA SER A 240 -3.13 16.18 24.42
C SER A 240 -3.66 15.59 25.72
N ASN A 241 -3.25 16.18 26.84
CA ASN A 241 -3.85 15.90 28.14
C ASN A 241 -5.32 16.34 28.12
N GLY A 242 -6.21 15.58 28.74
CA GLY A 242 -7.61 15.98 28.81
C GLY A 242 -8.56 14.86 29.22
N LYS A 243 -9.85 15.16 29.30
CA LYS A 243 -10.89 14.15 29.55
C LYS A 243 -11.44 13.63 28.23
N ILE A 244 -11.50 12.31 28.11
CA ILE A 244 -12.06 11.63 26.94
C ILE A 244 -13.57 11.54 27.06
N LYS A 245 -14.28 11.90 25.99
CA LYS A 245 -15.71 11.63 25.82
C LYS A 245 -15.97 10.91 24.51
N PHE A 246 -16.84 9.91 24.57
CA PHE A 246 -17.34 9.21 23.39
C PHE A 246 -18.76 8.72 23.63
N ASN A 247 -19.45 8.35 22.55
CA ASN A 247 -20.80 7.82 22.64
C ASN A 247 -20.78 6.35 23.09
N GLU A 248 -21.33 6.08 24.27
CA GLU A 248 -21.36 4.74 24.89
C GLU A 248 -22.21 3.73 24.08
N ASP A 249 -23.23 4.20 23.36
CA ASP A 249 -24.15 3.34 22.59
C ASP A 249 -23.45 2.63 21.41
N LEU A 250 -22.33 3.17 20.95
CA LEU A 250 -21.59 2.68 19.79
C LEU A 250 -20.53 1.63 20.15
N VAL A 251 -20.43 1.27 21.43
CA VAL A 251 -19.29 0.55 21.99
C VAL A 251 -19.77 -0.62 22.84
N HIS A 252 -19.19 -1.81 22.64
CA HIS A 252 -19.54 -3.00 23.41
C HIS A 252 -18.40 -3.49 24.30
N PRO A 253 -18.67 -3.88 25.55
CA PRO A 253 -17.63 -4.41 26.43
C PRO A 253 -17.07 -5.72 25.89
N THR A 254 -15.75 -5.81 25.82
CA THR A 254 -15.01 -7.01 25.39
C THR A 254 -13.74 -7.17 26.23
N ARG A 255 -12.95 -8.22 25.96
CA ARG A 255 -11.61 -8.38 26.54
C ARG A 255 -10.54 -8.30 25.47
N THR A 256 -9.41 -7.70 25.81
CA THR A 256 -8.21 -7.74 24.96
C THR A 256 -7.68 -9.18 24.89
N ARG A 257 -6.77 -9.41 23.94
CA ARG A 257 -5.99 -10.66 23.82
C ARG A 257 -5.17 -11.00 25.08
N TYR A 258 -4.95 -10.03 25.95
CA TYR A 258 -4.26 -10.20 27.24
C TYR A 258 -5.22 -10.36 28.42
N GLY A 259 -6.54 -10.36 28.19
CA GLY A 259 -7.56 -10.54 29.22
C GLY A 259 -8.02 -9.25 29.93
N HIS A 260 -7.49 -8.08 29.55
CA HIS A 260 -7.91 -6.80 30.13
C HIS A 260 -9.28 -6.35 29.60
N PRO A 261 -10.13 -5.70 30.42
CA PRO A 261 -11.39 -5.14 29.96
C PRO A 261 -11.14 -4.04 28.92
N ALA A 262 -11.88 -4.09 27.83
CA ALA A 262 -11.79 -3.15 26.72
C ALA A 262 -13.16 -2.98 26.07
N PHE A 263 -13.23 -2.10 25.08
CA PHE A 263 -14.46 -1.62 24.47
C PHE A 263 -14.34 -1.75 22.96
N LEU A 264 -15.20 -2.54 22.30
CA LEU A 264 -15.13 -2.80 20.86
C LEU A 264 -16.06 -1.85 20.09
N CYS A 265 -15.50 -1.16 19.09
CA CYS A 265 -16.25 -0.31 18.17
C CYS A 265 -16.58 -1.09 16.88
N TYR A 266 -17.83 -1.10 16.42
CA TYR A 266 -18.19 -1.70 15.12
C TYR A 266 -18.23 -0.70 13.95
N ILE A 267 -18.42 0.58 14.27
CA ILE A 267 -18.50 1.71 13.33
C ILE A 267 -17.36 2.69 13.67
N ASP A 268 -17.04 3.60 12.76
CA ASP A 268 -16.16 4.74 13.05
C ASP A 268 -16.66 5.50 14.28
N LEU A 269 -15.80 5.61 15.29
CA LEU A 269 -16.10 6.29 16.54
C LEU A 269 -15.30 7.59 16.65
N TYR A 270 -16.00 8.70 16.83
CA TYR A 270 -15.38 9.97 17.15
C TYR A 270 -15.19 10.10 18.66
N VAL A 271 -13.93 10.22 19.07
CA VAL A 271 -13.56 10.47 20.47
C VAL A 271 -13.14 11.93 20.60
N THR A 272 -13.75 12.64 21.55
CA THR A 272 -13.39 14.03 21.85
C THR A 272 -12.54 14.06 23.11
N ILE A 273 -11.44 14.80 23.06
CA ILE A 273 -10.56 15.05 24.20
C ILE A 273 -10.70 16.52 24.57
N GLU A 274 -11.27 16.77 25.76
CA GLU A 274 -11.43 18.10 26.34
C GLU A 274 -10.22 18.45 27.20
N SER A 275 -9.39 19.38 26.70
CA SER A 275 -8.38 20.10 27.49
C SER A 275 -8.89 21.51 27.82
N GLU A 276 -8.26 22.19 28.78
CA GLU A 276 -8.72 23.49 29.34
C GLU A 276 -9.14 24.54 28.30
N ASP A 277 -8.56 24.55 27.08
CA ASP A 277 -8.96 25.45 25.98
C ASP A 277 -9.07 24.80 24.58
N ILE A 278 -8.86 23.47 24.43
CA ILE A 278 -8.79 22.83 23.11
C ILE A 278 -9.59 21.51 23.07
N LEU A 279 -10.48 21.41 22.10
CA LEU A 279 -11.20 20.19 21.73
C LEU A 279 -10.46 19.46 20.61
N HIS A 280 -9.92 18.28 20.92
CA HIS A 280 -9.31 17.41 19.92
C HIS A 280 -10.26 16.27 19.57
N ASN A 281 -10.59 16.14 18.28
CA ASN A 281 -11.42 15.06 17.77
C ASN A 281 -10.53 14.01 17.10
N VAL A 282 -10.55 12.79 17.64
CA VAL A 282 -9.80 11.64 17.11
C VAL A 282 -10.79 10.63 16.55
N ASN A 283 -10.57 10.21 15.30
CA ASN A 283 -11.39 9.16 14.69
C ASN A 283 -10.76 7.79 14.96
N ILE A 284 -11.56 6.85 15.49
CA ILE A 284 -11.17 5.47 15.73
C ILE A 284 -11.88 4.58 14.71
N PRO A 285 -11.13 3.82 13.89
CA PRO A 285 -11.71 2.99 12.83
C PRO A 285 -12.50 1.80 13.39
N PRO A 286 -13.40 1.18 12.60
CA PRO A 286 -14.19 0.04 13.02
C PRO A 286 -13.32 -1.17 13.39
N LYS A 287 -13.84 -2.03 14.27
CA LYS A 287 -13.18 -3.21 14.85
C LYS A 287 -11.95 -2.91 15.73
N SER A 288 -11.79 -1.65 16.14
CA SER A 288 -10.78 -1.25 17.13
C SER A 288 -11.27 -1.49 18.55
N CYS A 289 -10.33 -1.79 19.45
CA CYS A 289 -10.58 -1.96 20.89
C CYS A 289 -10.12 -0.69 21.63
N LEU A 290 -11.06 0.09 22.15
CA LEU A 290 -10.83 1.15 23.12
C LEU A 290 -10.36 0.57 24.46
N LEU A 291 -9.34 1.19 25.05
CA LEU A 291 -8.74 0.78 26.33
C LEU A 291 -9.13 1.70 27.50
N VAL A 292 -9.80 2.82 27.19
CA VAL A 292 -10.15 3.88 28.14
C VAL A 292 -11.65 3.92 28.39
N GLN A 293 -12.04 4.38 29.58
CA GLN A 293 -13.43 4.59 29.96
C GLN A 293 -13.93 5.99 29.57
N ASN A 294 -15.25 6.14 29.46
CA ASN A 294 -15.86 7.44 29.22
C ASN A 294 -15.60 8.38 30.41
N ASN A 295 -15.31 9.65 30.15
CA ASN A 295 -14.89 10.67 31.11
C ASN A 295 -13.57 10.39 31.88
N GLN A 296 -12.76 9.43 31.43
CA GLN A 296 -11.44 9.20 32.00
C GLN A 296 -10.47 10.32 31.61
N TYR A 297 -9.65 10.78 32.56
CA TYR A 297 -8.54 11.69 32.27
C TYR A 297 -7.40 10.90 31.62
N VAL A 298 -6.90 11.40 30.49
CA VAL A 298 -5.76 10.84 29.77
C VAL A 298 -4.62 11.84 29.69
N GLU A 299 -3.40 11.31 29.76
CA GLU A 299 -2.18 12.06 29.48
C GLU A 299 -1.88 12.05 27.98
N SER A 300 -1.13 13.05 27.53
CA SER A 300 -0.61 13.12 26.17
C SER A 300 0.22 11.87 25.87
N GLU A 301 0.07 11.36 24.65
CA GLU A 301 0.67 10.11 24.16
C GLU A 301 0.19 8.82 24.85
N GLN A 302 -0.78 8.90 25.78
CA GLN A 302 -1.41 7.69 26.34
C GLN A 302 -2.17 6.93 25.26
N VAL A 303 -2.05 5.60 25.26
CA VAL A 303 -2.75 4.72 24.32
C VAL A 303 -4.25 4.70 24.65
N ILE A 304 -5.08 5.12 23.71
CA ILE A 304 -6.54 5.17 23.85
C ILE A 304 -7.24 3.99 23.17
N ALA A 305 -6.70 3.50 22.05
CA ALA A 305 -7.27 2.36 21.33
C ALA A 305 -6.21 1.50 20.64
N GLU A 306 -6.51 0.20 20.54
CA GLU A 306 -5.75 -0.81 19.79
C GLU A 306 -6.57 -1.22 18.55
N ILE A 307 -6.04 -0.91 17.37
CA ILE A 307 -6.62 -1.29 16.07
C ILE A 307 -6.19 -2.73 15.78
N ARG A 308 -7.17 -3.64 15.65
CA ARG A 308 -6.88 -5.01 15.26
C ARG A 308 -6.42 -5.04 13.80
N ALA A 309 -5.24 -5.59 13.56
CA ALA A 309 -4.71 -5.80 12.22
C ALA A 309 -5.71 -6.61 11.37
N GLY A 310 -6.28 -5.97 10.36
CA GLY A 310 -7.33 -6.54 9.49
C GLY A 310 -8.48 -5.56 9.14
N ALA A 311 -8.49 -4.34 9.69
CA ALA A 311 -9.54 -3.36 9.47
C ALA A 311 -9.23 -2.26 8.42
N HIS A 312 -8.06 -2.31 7.78
CA HIS A 312 -7.83 -1.54 6.55
C HIS A 312 -8.07 -2.43 5.33
N PRO A 313 -9.02 -2.10 4.43
CA PRO A 313 -8.90 -2.59 3.07
C PRO A 313 -7.58 -2.07 2.48
N PRO A 314 -6.89 -2.88 1.65
CA PRO A 314 -5.64 -2.48 1.01
C PRO A 314 -5.76 -1.22 0.16
#